data_AF-A0A912MRD8-F1
#
_entry.id   AF-A0A912MRD8-F1
#
_cell.length_a   1.000
_cell.length_b   1.000
_cell.length_c   1.000
_cell.angle_alpha   90.00
_cell.angle_beta   90.00
_cell.angle_gamma   90.00
#
_symmetry.space_group_name_H-M   'P 1'
#
loop_
_entity.id
_entity.type
_entity.pdbx_description
1 polymer ?
#
loop_
_entity_poly.entity_id
_entity_poly.type
_entity_poly.pdbx_seq_one_letter_code
_entity_poly.pdbx_strand_id
1 'polypeptide(L)'
;YDNMAQNCLNENLLFICIGTSVVLGITLGLALRAFELSSDTVSLLQFPGEIFMRLLKLMILPLVVASLISALAQMDAANSSLMGVVTLIYYLVTVFFATLLGIFLVLTIHPGDPRLAYGLPVVEAHKISALDSILDLIRNMFPDNIVQASFERSRTVHRTNVVARNNVTIQEITKEVSDQRGMNIIAST
;
A
#
# COMPACT_ATOMS: atom_id res chain seq x y z
N TYR A 1 -20.87 -15.78 38.10
CA TYR A 1 -20.59 -15.85 36.65
C TYR A 1 -20.45 -14.45 36.05
N ASP A 2 -21.30 -13.48 36.43
CA ASP A 2 -21.22 -12.10 35.92
C ASP A 2 -19.89 -11.38 36.18
N ASN A 3 -19.31 -11.53 37.39
CA ASN A 3 -18.01 -10.93 37.72
C ASN A 3 -16.85 -11.47 36.86
N MET A 4 -16.94 -12.71 36.38
CA MET A 4 -15.89 -13.33 35.56
C MET A 4 -15.97 -12.84 34.10
N ALA A 5 -17.19 -12.69 33.58
CA ALA A 5 -17.42 -12.11 32.26
C ALA A 5 -17.02 -10.63 32.21
N GLN A 6 -17.33 -9.88 33.27
CA GLN A 6 -17.02 -8.45 33.37
C GLN A 6 -15.51 -8.19 33.51
N ASN A 7 -14.76 -9.05 34.22
CA ASN A 7 -13.30 -8.99 34.26
C ASN A 7 -12.67 -9.32 32.91
N CYS A 8 -13.14 -10.39 32.22
CA CYS A 8 -12.65 -10.73 30.89
C CYS A 8 -12.89 -9.60 29.87
N LEU A 9 -14.04 -8.91 30.00
CA LEU A 9 -14.38 -7.75 29.17
C LEU A 9 -13.44 -6.57 29.42
N ASN A 10 -13.08 -6.30 30.68
CA ASN A 10 -12.17 -5.20 31.02
C ASN A 10 -10.73 -5.50 30.60
N GLU A 11 -10.29 -6.76 30.67
CA GLU A 11 -8.95 -7.18 30.25
C GLU A 11 -8.76 -7.11 28.73
N ASN A 12 -9.80 -7.40 27.94
CA ASN A 12 -9.74 -7.46 26.48
C ASN A 12 -10.54 -6.36 25.78
N LEU A 13 -10.82 -5.26 26.49
CA LEU A 13 -11.75 -4.20 26.07
C LEU A 13 -11.38 -3.62 24.71
N LEU A 14 -10.10 -3.41 24.43
CA LEU A 14 -9.63 -2.85 23.14
C LEU A 14 -9.97 -3.78 21.96
N PHE A 15 -9.71 -5.07 22.10
CA PHE A 15 -9.98 -6.06 21.04
C PHE A 15 -11.48 -6.17 20.77
N ILE A 16 -12.29 -6.18 21.83
CA ILE A 16 -13.75 -6.23 21.75
C ILE A 16 -14.30 -4.95 21.10
N CYS A 17 -13.79 -3.77 21.45
CA CYS A 17 -14.16 -2.51 20.82
C CYS A 17 -13.83 -2.48 19.32
N ILE A 18 -12.64 -2.95 18.93
CA ILE A 18 -12.26 -3.02 17.50
C ILE A 18 -13.19 -4.00 16.77
N GLY A 19 -13.39 -5.21 17.31
CA GLY A 19 -14.27 -6.21 16.70
C GLY A 19 -15.70 -5.71 16.51
N THR A 20 -16.28 -5.12 17.55
CA THR A 20 -17.64 -4.55 17.50
C THR A 20 -17.74 -3.36 16.55
N SER A 21 -16.73 -2.47 16.51
CA SER A 21 -16.71 -1.33 15.58
C SER A 21 -16.64 -1.74 14.11
N VAL A 22 -15.93 -2.81 13.77
CA VAL A 22 -15.87 -3.33 12.38
C VAL A 22 -17.24 -3.83 11.94
N VAL A 23 -17.92 -4.61 12.79
CA VAL A 23 -19.26 -5.11 12.51
C VAL A 23 -20.27 -3.96 12.36
N LEU A 24 -20.24 -3.00 13.29
CA LEU A 24 -21.08 -1.80 13.22
C LEU A 24 -20.78 -0.97 11.97
N GLY A 25 -19.51 -0.77 11.61
CA GLY A 25 -19.12 -0.03 10.41
C GLY A 25 -19.61 -0.68 9.11
N ILE A 26 -19.52 -2.01 9.01
CA ILE A 26 -20.03 -2.76 7.84
C ILE A 26 -21.56 -2.65 7.76
N THR A 27 -22.26 -2.89 8.87
CA THR A 27 -23.73 -2.83 8.90
C THR A 27 -24.26 -1.44 8.56
N LEU A 28 -23.65 -0.39 9.13
CA LEU A 28 -23.99 1.00 8.85
C LEU A 28 -23.66 1.36 7.39
N GLY A 29 -22.51 0.94 6.87
CA GLY A 29 -22.12 1.19 5.47
C GLY A 29 -23.09 0.55 4.45
N LEU A 30 -23.53 -0.68 4.72
CA LEU A 30 -24.53 -1.36 3.88
C LEU A 30 -25.91 -0.71 3.98
N ALA A 31 -26.32 -0.30 5.18
CA ALA A 31 -27.59 0.40 5.39
C ALA A 31 -27.60 1.75 4.65
N LEU A 32 -26.56 2.57 4.80
CA LEU A 32 -26.43 3.88 4.16
C LEU A 32 -26.36 3.79 2.62
N ARG A 33 -25.80 2.70 2.09
CA ARG A 33 -25.80 2.45 0.64
C ARG A 33 -27.22 2.32 0.05
N ALA A 34 -28.18 1.83 0.82
CA ALA A 34 -29.56 1.67 0.36
C ALA A 34 -30.35 3.00 0.28
N PHE A 35 -29.85 4.07 0.91
CA PHE A 35 -30.55 5.37 1.00
C PHE A 35 -30.10 6.41 -0.05
N GLU A 36 -29.26 6.04 -1.03
CA GLU A 36 -28.77 6.91 -2.12
C GLU A 36 -28.38 8.33 -1.67
N LEU A 37 -27.48 8.41 -0.68
CA LEU A 37 -27.06 9.68 -0.07
C LEU A 37 -26.28 10.58 -1.05
N SER A 38 -26.46 11.90 -0.88
CA SER A 38 -25.68 12.92 -1.60
C SER A 38 -24.18 12.82 -1.29
N SER A 39 -23.34 13.13 -2.29
CA SER A 39 -21.87 13.07 -2.22
C SER A 39 -21.29 13.86 -1.04
N ASP A 40 -21.93 14.95 -0.63
CA ASP A 40 -21.47 15.79 0.49
C ASP A 40 -21.67 15.12 1.85
N THR A 41 -22.70 14.28 2.00
CA THR A 41 -22.94 13.55 3.25
C THR A 41 -21.94 12.40 3.40
N VAL A 42 -21.60 11.74 2.30
CA VAL A 42 -20.59 10.68 2.28
C VAL A 42 -19.21 11.26 2.62
N SER A 43 -18.88 12.44 2.09
CA SER A 43 -17.60 13.10 2.37
C SER A 43 -17.45 13.51 3.85
N LEU A 44 -18.54 13.92 4.49
CA LEU A 44 -18.55 14.24 5.91
C LEU A 44 -18.43 12.98 6.79
N LEU A 45 -19.03 11.87 6.38
CA LEU A 45 -18.97 10.60 7.12
C LEU A 45 -17.57 9.94 7.05
N GLN A 46 -16.85 10.06 5.92
CA GLN A 46 -15.49 9.53 5.79
C GLN A 46 -14.43 10.37 6.53
N PHE A 47 -14.73 11.64 6.82
CA PHE A 47 -13.80 12.58 7.44
C PHE A 47 -13.08 12.06 8.71
N PRO A 48 -13.75 11.50 9.72
CA PRO A 48 -13.05 10.94 10.89
C PRO A 48 -12.08 9.80 10.53
N GLY A 49 -12.44 8.95 9.56
CA GLY A 49 -11.56 7.90 9.05
C GLY A 49 -10.35 8.47 8.31
N GLU A 50 -10.55 9.55 7.55
CA GLU A 50 -9.46 10.24 6.86
C GLU A 50 -8.45 10.84 7.85
N ILE A 51 -8.92 11.52 8.90
CA ILE A 51 -8.05 12.07 9.95
C ILE A 51 -7.28 10.96 10.65
N PHE A 52 -7.94 9.85 10.98
CA PHE A 52 -7.28 8.68 11.57
C PHE A 52 -6.15 8.15 10.66
N MET A 53 -6.41 7.99 9.36
CA MET A 53 -5.39 7.55 8.40
C MET A 53 -4.23 8.56 8.27
N ARG A 54 -4.48 9.86 8.36
CA ARG A 54 -3.44 10.90 8.36
C ARG A 54 -2.56 10.81 9.62
N LEU A 55 -3.16 10.58 10.78
CA LEU A 55 -2.43 10.39 12.05
C LEU A 55 -1.55 9.14 12.00
N LEU A 56 -2.07 8.00 11.52
CA LEU A 56 -1.28 6.79 11.37
C LEU A 56 -0.08 7.00 10.44
N LYS A 57 -0.30 7.61 9.26
CA LYS A 57 0.78 7.88 8.28
C LYS A 57 1.87 8.79 8.84
N LEU A 58 1.52 9.76 9.68
CA LEU A 58 2.48 10.65 10.34
C LEU A 58 3.37 9.88 11.33
N MET A 59 2.80 8.92 12.05
CA MET A 59 3.55 8.13 13.05
C MET A 59 4.47 7.07 12.43
N ILE A 60 4.19 6.60 11.21
CA ILE A 60 4.99 5.53 10.57
C ILE A 60 6.44 5.95 10.38
N LEU A 61 6.71 7.14 9.81
CA LEU A 61 8.08 7.60 9.51
C LEU A 61 9.00 7.57 10.75
N PRO A 62 8.70 8.29 11.86
CA PRO A 62 9.59 8.31 13.03
C PRO A 62 9.67 6.94 13.71
N LEU A 63 8.59 6.17 13.73
CA LEU A 63 8.56 4.88 14.43
C LEU A 63 9.40 3.83 13.70
N VAL A 64 9.30 3.75 12.37
CA VAL A 64 10.08 2.80 11.57
C VAL A 64 11.57 3.12 11.68
N VAL A 65 11.98 4.36 11.40
CA VAL A 65 13.39 4.79 11.46
C VAL A 65 13.99 4.54 12.85
N ALA A 66 13.32 5.00 13.91
CA ALA A 66 13.83 4.84 15.26
C ALA A 66 13.89 3.37 15.70
N SER A 67 12.88 2.58 15.34
CA SER A 67 12.84 1.15 15.67
C SER A 67 13.95 0.38 14.97
N LEU A 68 14.24 0.69 13.70
CA LEU A 68 15.29 0.00 12.95
C LEU A 68 16.68 0.37 13.48
N ILE A 69 16.95 1.66 13.70
CA ILE A 69 18.23 2.11 14.26
C ILE A 69 18.46 1.46 15.62
N SER A 70 17.44 1.45 16.50
CA SER A 70 17.53 0.81 17.82
C SER A 70 17.75 -0.70 17.74
N ALA A 71 17.07 -1.39 16.83
CA ALA A 71 17.21 -2.83 16.63
C ALA A 71 18.61 -3.20 16.13
N LEU A 72 19.12 -2.48 15.13
CA LEU A 72 20.45 -2.71 14.56
C LEU A 72 21.57 -2.35 15.53
N ALA A 73 21.42 -1.29 16.33
CA ALA A 73 22.41 -0.88 17.33
C ALA A 73 22.59 -1.91 18.48
N GLN A 74 21.57 -2.73 18.75
CA GLN A 74 21.61 -3.76 19.79
C GLN A 74 22.16 -5.11 19.27
N MET A 75 22.28 -5.29 17.95
CA MET A 75 22.72 -6.54 17.34
C MET A 75 24.22 -6.54 17.04
N ASP A 76 24.89 -7.63 17.41
CA ASP A 76 26.31 -7.82 17.12
C ASP A 76 26.55 -8.08 15.62
N ALA A 77 27.62 -7.53 15.05
CA ALA A 77 27.86 -7.52 13.60
C ALA A 77 28.03 -8.94 13.01
N ALA A 78 28.58 -9.88 13.80
CA ALA A 78 28.71 -11.28 13.39
C ALA A 78 27.34 -11.97 13.26
N ASN A 79 26.40 -11.64 14.14
CA ASN A 79 25.07 -12.26 14.16
C ASN A 79 24.06 -11.54 13.26
N SER A 80 24.28 -10.26 12.94
CA SER A 80 23.35 -9.47 12.12
C SER A 80 23.24 -9.97 10.69
N SER A 81 24.34 -10.41 10.09
CA SER A 81 24.36 -10.96 8.73
C SER A 81 23.59 -12.29 8.64
N LEU A 82 23.76 -13.19 9.62
CA LEU A 82 23.03 -14.46 9.67
C LEU A 82 21.53 -14.23 9.87
N MET A 83 21.16 -13.37 10.83
CA MET A 83 19.75 -13.06 11.09
C MET A 83 19.07 -12.43 9.88
N GLY A 84 19.77 -11.52 9.17
CA GLY A 84 19.26 -10.92 7.94
C GLY A 84 19.03 -11.96 6.83
N VAL A 85 20.00 -12.84 6.59
CA VAL A 85 19.89 -13.87 5.53
C VAL A 85 18.81 -14.90 5.86
N VAL A 86 18.72 -15.38 7.10
CA VAL A 86 17.66 -16.31 7.54
C VAL A 86 16.28 -15.66 7.35
N THR A 87 16.15 -14.40 7.74
CA THR A 87 14.90 -13.64 7.58
C THR A 87 14.53 -13.46 6.11
N LEU A 88 15.50 -13.13 5.25
CA LEU A 88 15.27 -12.99 3.81
C LEU A 88 14.79 -14.32 3.18
N ILE A 89 15.47 -15.43 3.48
CA ILE A 89 15.09 -16.76 2.97
C ILE A 89 13.69 -17.12 3.47
N TYR A 90 13.39 -16.88 4.75
CA TYR A 90 12.07 -17.12 5.33
C TYR A 90 10.96 -16.36 4.59
N TYR A 91 11.17 -15.06 4.31
CA TYR A 91 10.22 -14.26 3.54
C TYR A 91 10.05 -14.76 2.12
N LEU A 92 11.13 -15.06 1.41
CA LEU A 92 11.08 -15.55 0.03
C LEU A 92 10.31 -16.86 -0.09
N VAL A 93 10.58 -17.82 0.80
CA VAL A 93 9.88 -19.12 0.83
C VAL A 93 8.39 -18.92 1.12
N THR A 94 8.05 -18.07 2.08
CA THR A 94 6.64 -17.83 2.44
C THR A 94 5.86 -17.15 1.31
N VAL A 95 6.47 -16.14 0.67
CA VAL A 95 5.86 -15.47 -0.50
C VAL A 95 5.71 -16.42 -1.67
N PHE A 96 6.68 -17.30 -1.89
CA PHE A 96 6.59 -18.32 -2.94
C PHE A 96 5.40 -19.26 -2.72
N PHE A 97 5.23 -19.81 -1.50
CA PHE A 97 4.08 -20.65 -1.19
C PHE A 97 2.74 -19.88 -1.24
N ALA A 98 2.70 -18.64 -0.74
CA ALA A 98 1.51 -17.80 -0.78
C ALA A 98 1.08 -17.47 -2.22
N THR A 99 2.03 -17.16 -3.11
CA THR A 99 1.75 -16.88 -4.53
C THR A 99 1.28 -18.12 -5.28
N LEU A 100 1.87 -19.30 -5.02
CA LEU A 100 1.39 -20.57 -5.58
C LEU A 100 -0.07 -20.85 -5.16
N LEU A 101 -0.38 -20.69 -3.88
CA LEU A 101 -1.75 -20.88 -3.37
C LEU A 101 -2.71 -19.85 -3.96
N GLY A 102 -2.30 -18.59 -4.08
CA GLY A 102 -3.09 -17.54 -4.71
C GLY A 102 -3.40 -17.84 -6.18
N ILE A 103 -2.41 -18.26 -6.97
CA ILE A 103 -2.61 -18.66 -8.36
C ILE A 103 -3.53 -19.87 -8.45
N PHE A 104 -3.31 -20.89 -7.62
CA PHE A 104 -4.16 -22.08 -7.58
C PHE A 104 -5.62 -21.74 -7.28
N LEU A 105 -5.88 -20.85 -6.32
CA LEU A 105 -7.22 -20.42 -5.94
C LEU A 105 -7.90 -19.62 -7.06
N VAL A 106 -7.18 -18.68 -7.68
CA VAL A 106 -7.70 -17.86 -8.79
C VAL A 106 -8.02 -18.74 -10.01
N LEU A 107 -7.17 -19.71 -10.34
CA LEU A 107 -7.42 -20.65 -11.44
C LEU A 107 -8.49 -21.69 -11.13
N THR A 108 -8.82 -21.96 -9.86
CA THR A 108 -9.87 -22.91 -9.52
C THR A 108 -11.24 -22.22 -9.48
N ILE A 109 -11.31 -21.08 -8.79
CA ILE A 109 -12.57 -20.36 -8.57
C ILE A 109 -12.91 -19.45 -9.76
N HIS A 110 -11.92 -19.02 -10.55
CA HIS A 110 -12.05 -18.02 -11.62
C HIS A 110 -12.89 -16.81 -11.17
N PRO A 111 -12.45 -16.07 -10.14
CA PRO A 111 -13.21 -14.93 -9.64
C PRO A 111 -13.26 -13.80 -10.68
N GLY A 112 -14.47 -13.39 -11.05
CA GLY A 112 -14.72 -12.28 -11.96
C GLY A 112 -15.15 -12.75 -13.35
N ASP A 113 -16.45 -12.61 -13.65
CA ASP A 113 -17.02 -12.97 -14.94
C ASP A 113 -16.75 -11.84 -15.95
N PRO A 114 -15.93 -12.03 -17.00
CA PRO A 114 -15.62 -10.97 -17.97
C PRO A 114 -16.85 -10.51 -18.76
N ARG A 115 -17.94 -11.29 -18.72
CA ARG A 115 -19.22 -10.95 -19.34
C ARG A 115 -20.00 -9.88 -18.57
N LEU A 116 -19.78 -9.75 -17.26
CA LEU A 116 -20.36 -8.68 -16.43
C LEU A 116 -19.61 -7.35 -16.58
N ALA A 117 -18.45 -7.35 -17.25
CA ALA A 117 -17.66 -6.14 -17.52
C ALA A 117 -18.06 -5.41 -18.81
N TYR A 118 -19.06 -5.93 -19.54
CA TYR A 118 -19.55 -5.32 -20.79
C TYR A 118 -20.24 -3.98 -20.49
N GLY A 119 -19.55 -2.87 -20.78
CA GLY A 119 -20.05 -1.50 -20.57
C GLY A 119 -19.24 -0.66 -19.58
N LEU A 120 -18.24 -1.22 -18.90
CA LEU A 120 -17.27 -0.43 -18.15
C LEU A 120 -16.22 0.15 -19.13
N PRO A 121 -15.79 1.42 -18.96
CA PRO A 121 -14.72 1.98 -19.76
C PRO A 121 -13.48 1.11 -19.59
N VAL A 122 -12.97 0.56 -20.70
CA VAL A 122 -11.69 -0.13 -20.72
C VAL A 122 -10.64 0.91 -20.36
N VAL A 123 -10.22 0.92 -19.10
CA VAL A 123 -9.06 1.69 -18.67
C VAL A 123 -7.89 1.12 -19.45
N GLU A 124 -7.37 1.88 -20.41
CA GLU A 124 -6.16 1.48 -21.11
C GLU A 124 -5.07 1.25 -20.06
N ALA A 125 -4.68 -0.01 -19.91
CA ALA A 125 -3.63 -0.39 -19.01
C ALA A 125 -2.34 0.26 -19.51
N HIS A 126 -1.91 1.32 -18.83
CA HIS A 126 -0.61 1.94 -19.05
C HIS A 126 0.44 0.82 -18.98
N LYS A 127 1.11 0.53 -20.10
CA LYS A 127 2.08 -0.55 -20.20
C LYS A 127 3.35 -0.15 -19.45
N ILE A 128 3.31 -0.28 -18.13
CA ILE A 128 4.48 -0.12 -17.28
C ILE A 128 5.45 -1.25 -17.64
N SER A 129 6.65 -0.89 -18.08
CA SER A 129 7.70 -1.90 -18.32
C SER A 129 8.17 -2.45 -16.98
N ALA A 130 8.29 -3.79 -16.88
CA ALA A 130 8.85 -4.43 -15.69
C ALA A 130 10.27 -3.92 -15.37
N LEU A 131 11.05 -3.61 -16.41
CA LEU A 131 12.38 -3.02 -16.27
C LEU A 131 12.32 -1.64 -15.62
N ASP A 132 11.35 -0.80 -16.00
CA ASP A 132 11.19 0.54 -15.40
C ASP A 132 10.82 0.41 -13.92
N SER A 133 10.02 -0.60 -13.54
CA SER A 133 9.66 -0.86 -12.14
C SER A 133 10.85 -1.32 -11.30
N ILE A 134 11.71 -2.20 -11.84
CA ILE A 134 12.94 -2.65 -11.16
C ILE A 134 13.92 -1.48 -11.03
N LEU A 135 14.06 -0.68 -12.08
CA LEU A 135 14.93 0.50 -12.06
C LEU A 135 14.45 1.54 -11.04
N ASP A 136 13.14 1.77 -10.96
CA ASP A 136 12.54 2.64 -9.95
C ASP A 136 12.74 2.07 -8.54
N LEU A 137 12.64 0.75 -8.34
CA LEU A 137 12.93 0.11 -7.05
C LEU A 137 14.37 0.37 -6.60
N ILE A 138 15.34 0.16 -7.49
CA ILE A 138 16.77 0.37 -7.19
C ILE A 138 17.04 1.84 -6.89
N ARG A 139 16.47 2.77 -7.67
CA ARG A 139 16.60 4.22 -7.41
C ARG A 139 16.01 4.60 -6.05
N ASN A 140 14.87 4.03 -5.69
CA ASN A 140 14.28 4.26 -4.39
C ASN A 140 15.04 3.58 -3.24
N MET A 141 15.90 2.59 -3.49
CA MET A 141 16.77 2.01 -2.47
C MET A 141 17.93 2.95 -2.09
N PHE A 142 18.38 3.78 -3.05
CA PHE A 142 19.49 4.72 -2.86
C PHE A 142 19.03 6.14 -3.27
N PRO A 143 18.29 6.86 -2.39
CA PRO A 143 17.79 8.19 -2.73
C PRO A 143 18.92 9.21 -2.79
N ASP A 144 18.75 10.23 -3.62
CA ASP A 144 19.68 11.36 -3.69
C ASP A 144 19.63 12.24 -2.43
N ASN A 145 18.51 12.23 -1.70
CA ASN A 145 18.31 12.99 -0.46
C ASN A 145 17.35 12.28 0.51
N ILE A 146 17.80 12.03 1.76
CA ILE A 146 17.04 11.35 2.82
C ILE A 146 15.82 12.17 3.26
N VAL A 147 15.95 13.49 3.36
CA VAL A 147 14.86 14.38 3.75
C VAL A 147 13.78 14.36 2.67
N GLN A 148 14.18 14.43 1.40
CA GLN A 148 13.26 14.32 0.26
C GLN A 148 12.57 12.95 0.21
N ALA A 149 13.32 11.86 0.43
CA ALA A 149 12.79 10.50 0.48
C ALA A 149 11.69 10.31 1.54
N SER A 150 11.66 11.15 2.58
CA SER A 150 10.63 11.08 3.63
C SER A 150 9.24 11.53 3.14
N PHE A 151 9.16 12.30 2.05
CA PHE A 151 7.88 12.81 1.50
C PHE A 151 7.70 12.57 0.00
N GLU A 152 8.73 12.12 -0.71
CA GLU A 152 8.73 11.85 -2.14
C GLU A 152 9.41 10.51 -2.48
N ARG A 153 9.00 9.93 -3.62
CA ARG A 153 9.60 8.73 -4.20
C ARG A 153 9.78 8.90 -5.71
N SER A 154 10.85 8.35 -6.26
CA SER A 154 11.14 8.44 -7.68
C SER A 154 10.33 7.42 -8.47
N ARG A 155 9.71 7.84 -9.56
CA ARG A 155 8.96 6.96 -10.45
C ARG A 155 9.16 7.37 -11.90
N THR A 156 9.33 6.39 -12.78
CA THR A 156 9.37 6.60 -14.23
C THR A 156 7.95 6.87 -14.72
N VAL A 157 7.74 8.06 -15.29
CA VAL A 157 6.49 8.51 -15.89
C VAL A 157 6.67 8.53 -17.40
N HIS A 158 5.72 7.92 -18.11
CA HIS A 158 5.66 8.00 -19.56
C HIS A 158 4.91 9.28 -19.93
N ARG A 159 5.62 10.23 -20.54
CA ARG A 159 5.00 11.44 -21.10
C ARG A 159 4.92 11.31 -22.61
N THR A 160 3.72 11.48 -23.14
CA THR A 160 3.52 11.57 -24.58
C THR A 160 3.76 13.01 -25.00
N ASN A 161 4.93 13.28 -25.56
CA ASN A 161 5.23 14.57 -26.14
C ASN A 161 4.75 14.57 -27.60
N VAL A 162 3.91 15.55 -27.95
CA VAL A 162 3.49 15.74 -29.34
C VAL A 162 4.54 16.61 -30.02
N VAL A 163 5.44 15.98 -30.76
CA VAL A 163 6.49 16.68 -31.52
C VAL A 163 6.00 16.87 -32.94
N ALA A 164 5.83 18.12 -33.37
CA ALA A 164 5.50 18.43 -34.75
C ALA A 164 6.77 18.37 -35.61
N ARG A 165 6.86 17.39 -36.51
CA ARG A 165 7.96 17.24 -37.48
C ARG A 165 7.39 17.24 -38.88
N ASN A 166 7.83 18.17 -39.74
CA ASN A 166 7.40 18.27 -41.14
C ASN A 166 5.87 18.28 -41.35
N ASN A 167 5.14 19.12 -40.61
CA ASN A 167 3.67 19.18 -40.61
C ASN A 167 2.94 17.88 -40.21
N VAL A 168 3.66 16.91 -39.66
CA VAL A 168 3.10 15.69 -39.05
C VAL A 168 3.31 15.78 -37.55
N THR A 169 2.24 15.65 -36.77
CA THR A 169 2.32 15.51 -35.31
C THR A 169 2.69 14.07 -34.98
N ILE A 170 3.91 13.85 -34.49
CA ILE A 170 4.37 12.55 -34.02
C ILE A 170 4.21 12.53 -32.51
N GLN A 171 3.47 11.56 -31.99
CA GLN A 171 3.42 11.29 -30.56
C GLN A 171 4.65 10.48 -30.18
N GLU A 172 5.62 11.14 -29.55
CA GLU A 172 6.82 10.50 -29.02
C GLU A 172 6.62 10.23 -27.53
N ILE A 173 6.71 8.96 -27.13
CA ILE A 173 6.64 8.58 -25.72
C ILE A 173 8.04 8.75 -25.12
N THR A 174 8.26 9.83 -24.40
CA THR A 174 9.50 10.07 -23.66
C THR A 174 9.35 9.48 -22.25
N LYS A 175 10.39 8.79 -21.78
CA LYS A 175 10.47 8.31 -20.39
C LYS A 175 11.14 9.40 -19.55
N GLU A 176 10.43 9.92 -18.57
CA GLU A 176 10.99 10.88 -17.62
C GLU A 176 10.90 10.33 -16.21
N VAL A 177 11.97 10.48 -15.43
CA VAL A 177 11.96 10.17 -14.00
C VAL A 177 11.40 11.38 -13.28
N SER A 178 10.31 11.19 -12.54
CA SER A 178 9.66 12.26 -11.79
C SER A 178 9.47 11.81 -10.35
N ASP A 179 9.72 12.73 -9.42
CA ASP A 179 9.40 12.51 -8.02
C ASP A 179 7.89 12.65 -7.81
N GLN A 180 7.29 11.61 -7.24
CA GLN A 180 5.88 11.60 -6.87
C GLN A 180 5.75 11.79 -5.37
N ARG A 181 4.75 12.58 -4.95
CA ARG A 181 4.39 12.74 -3.54
C ARG A 181 4.05 11.38 -2.92
N GLY A 182 4.72 11.06 -1.83
CA GLY A 182 4.59 9.82 -1.08
C GLY A 182 5.92 9.42 -0.46
N MET A 183 5.88 8.96 0.78
CA MET A 183 7.07 8.52 1.52
C MET A 183 7.72 7.30 0.86
N ASN A 184 9.01 7.39 0.58
CA ASN A 184 9.84 6.26 0.18
C ASN A 184 10.28 5.46 1.43
N ILE A 185 9.42 4.55 1.87
CA ILE A 185 9.64 3.74 3.07
C ILE A 185 10.91 2.88 2.94
N ILE A 186 11.24 2.45 1.72
CA ILE A 186 12.39 1.57 1.44
C ILE A 186 13.71 2.31 1.73
N ALA A 187 13.77 3.59 1.39
CA ALA A 187 14.93 4.44 1.69
C ALA A 187 15.02 4.85 3.17
N SER A 188 13.88 5.01 3.85
CA SER A 188 13.84 5.44 5.25
C SER A 188 14.07 4.31 6.25
N THR A 189 14.11 3.07 5.78
CA THR A 189 14.38 1.88 6.60
C THR A 189 15.78 1.41 6.26
#